data_AF-A0A1F3BG72-F1
#
_entry.id   AF-A0A1F3BG72-F1
#
_cell.length_a   1.000
_cell.length_b   1.000
_cell.length_c   1.000
_cell.angle_alpha   90.00
_cell.angle_beta   90.00
_cell.angle_gamma   90.00
#
_symmetry.space_group_name_H-M   'P 1'
#
loop_
_entity.id
_entity.type
_entity.pdbx_description
1 polymer ?
#
loop_
_entity_poly.entity_id
_entity_poly.type
_entity_poly.pdbx_seq_one_letter_code
_entity_poly.pdbx_strand_id
1 'polypeptide(L)'
;KIHLEEIRATTQRLTGLSIVEQTLKQVTLQSFVDPTRFPIYGLMRRLHIITSSMLDASIKALVERRPELATEVAHMEEESDRIYWLIVRQLLLSIRDRSVGSKIGIESPLHIPGNRVVAKSLEEMADCAENIANEVLVLSDREIASETILNDIAKFANQVTKISEHILKALLTSEIHLANEGVEMVQAAENDERKLTQKVLNYVKDATVAASLRIIVWNLGQIAKYCRMIGEVTINRIMEKPSEICEYMPLQEAKAA
;
A
#
# COMPACT_ATOMS: atom_id res chain seq x y z
N LYS A 1 -6.65 -7.25 -34.30
CA LYS A 1 -5.32 -7.65 -33.75
C LYS A 1 -5.03 -6.83 -32.50
N ILE A 2 -4.97 -5.50 -32.60
CA ILE A 2 -4.83 -4.57 -31.45
C ILE A 2 -5.79 -4.90 -30.29
N HIS A 3 -7.10 -4.99 -30.53
CA HIS A 3 -8.06 -5.31 -29.46
C HIS A 3 -7.81 -6.65 -28.74
N LEU A 4 -7.28 -7.66 -29.43
CA LEU A 4 -7.03 -8.97 -28.83
C LEU A 4 -5.77 -8.96 -27.96
N GLU A 5 -4.75 -8.22 -28.38
CA GLU A 5 -3.52 -8.01 -27.61
C GLU A 5 -3.83 -7.25 -26.31
N GLU A 6 -4.64 -6.19 -26.38
CA GLU A 6 -5.13 -5.46 -25.21
C GLU A 6 -5.93 -6.35 -24.24
N ILE A 7 -6.82 -7.20 -24.76
CA ILE A 7 -7.57 -8.15 -23.92
C ILE A 7 -6.61 -9.13 -23.23
N ARG A 8 -5.59 -9.63 -23.93
CA ARG A 8 -4.60 -10.56 -23.36
C ARG A 8 -3.77 -9.89 -22.27
N ALA A 9 -3.24 -8.69 -22.53
CA ALA A 9 -2.48 -7.91 -21.55
C ALA A 9 -3.32 -7.62 -20.30
N THR A 10 -4.58 -7.21 -20.48
CA THR A 10 -5.50 -6.97 -19.35
C THR A 10 -5.80 -8.24 -18.57
N THR A 11 -6.01 -9.37 -19.25
CA THR A 11 -6.35 -10.65 -18.59
C THR A 11 -5.19 -11.16 -17.73
N GLN A 12 -3.94 -10.94 -18.15
CA GLN A 12 -2.75 -11.34 -17.39
C GLN A 12 -2.62 -10.59 -16.05
N ARG A 13 -3.14 -9.35 -15.97
CA ARG A 13 -3.18 -8.54 -14.75
C ARG A 13 -4.32 -8.91 -13.78
N LEU A 14 -5.26 -9.76 -14.21
CA LEU A 14 -6.44 -10.12 -13.42
C LEU A 14 -6.37 -11.58 -12.97
N THR A 15 -6.08 -11.78 -11.68
CA THR A 15 -5.93 -13.11 -11.08
C THR A 15 -7.14 -14.01 -11.36
N GLY A 16 -6.87 -15.14 -12.04
CA GLY A 16 -7.85 -16.19 -12.30
C GLY A 16 -8.84 -15.91 -13.41
N LEU A 17 -8.68 -14.83 -14.17
CA LEU A 17 -9.42 -14.59 -15.40
C LEU A 17 -8.69 -15.26 -16.58
N SER A 18 -9.41 -15.90 -17.49
CA SER A 18 -8.81 -16.53 -18.67
C SER A 18 -9.74 -16.46 -19.87
N ILE A 19 -9.15 -16.35 -21.06
CA ILE A 19 -9.88 -16.43 -22.33
C ILE A 19 -10.24 -17.90 -22.56
N VAL A 20 -11.53 -18.21 -22.58
CA VAL A 20 -12.03 -19.57 -22.82
C VAL A 20 -12.54 -19.77 -24.25
N GLU A 21 -12.90 -18.68 -24.93
CA GLU A 21 -13.35 -18.72 -26.31
C GLU A 21 -12.86 -17.48 -27.06
N GLN A 22 -12.42 -17.68 -28.29
CA GLN A 22 -11.98 -16.61 -29.19
C GLN A 22 -12.50 -16.88 -30.60
N THR A 23 -13.38 -16.00 -31.10
CA THR A 23 -13.85 -16.00 -32.48
C THR A 23 -13.44 -14.69 -33.18
N LEU A 24 -13.81 -14.52 -34.45
CA LEU A 24 -13.55 -13.28 -35.19
C LEU A 24 -14.33 -12.06 -34.65
N LYS A 25 -15.43 -12.28 -33.92
CA LYS A 25 -16.34 -11.23 -33.45
C LYS A 25 -16.54 -11.20 -31.93
N GLN A 26 -16.06 -12.21 -31.21
CA GLN A 26 -16.32 -12.39 -29.79
C GLN A 26 -15.11 -12.97 -29.07
N VAL A 27 -14.88 -12.52 -27.85
CA VAL A 27 -13.95 -13.13 -26.89
C VAL A 27 -14.73 -13.38 -25.60
N THR A 28 -14.67 -14.59 -25.08
CA THR A 28 -15.33 -14.96 -23.81
C THR A 28 -14.26 -15.12 -22.73
N LEU A 29 -14.41 -14.35 -21.64
CA LEU A 29 -13.55 -14.43 -20.46
C LEU A 29 -14.29 -15.16 -19.34
N GLN A 30 -13.62 -16.10 -18.68
CA GLN A 30 -14.15 -16.80 -17.51
C GLN A 30 -13.21 -16.65 -16.33
N SER A 31 -13.78 -16.49 -15.14
CA SER A 31 -13.04 -16.50 -13.90
C SER A 31 -13.11 -17.88 -13.24
N PHE A 32 -11.95 -18.41 -12.86
CA PHE A 32 -11.80 -19.69 -12.17
C PHE A 32 -11.47 -19.57 -10.67
N VAL A 33 -11.37 -18.34 -10.16
CA VAL A 33 -11.16 -18.07 -8.74
C VAL A 33 -12.45 -18.29 -7.96
N ASP A 34 -12.40 -19.20 -6.99
CA ASP A 34 -13.38 -19.30 -5.92
C ASP A 34 -13.18 -18.13 -4.94
N PRO A 35 -14.12 -17.17 -4.86
CA PRO A 35 -13.94 -15.97 -4.06
C PRO A 35 -13.86 -16.28 -2.56
N THR A 36 -14.43 -17.40 -2.12
CA THR A 36 -14.50 -17.75 -0.69
C THR A 36 -13.19 -18.24 -0.09
N ARG A 37 -12.18 -18.51 -0.92
CA ARG A 37 -10.85 -19.02 -0.50
C ARG A 37 -9.84 -17.92 -0.20
N PHE A 38 -10.22 -16.66 -0.35
CA PHE A 38 -9.30 -15.52 -0.22
C PHE A 38 -9.79 -14.52 0.83
N PRO A 39 -9.49 -14.74 2.12
CA PRO A 39 -9.80 -13.79 3.18
C PRO A 39 -9.18 -12.41 2.92
N ILE A 40 -9.96 -11.34 3.14
CA ILE A 40 -9.58 -9.99 2.73
C ILE A 40 -8.32 -9.49 3.45
N TYR A 41 -8.22 -9.74 4.76
CA TYR A 41 -7.06 -9.36 5.57
C TYR A 41 -5.82 -10.19 5.24
N GLY A 42 -6.00 -11.44 4.78
CA GLY A 42 -4.90 -12.26 4.28
C GLY A 42 -4.31 -11.69 2.98
N LEU A 43 -5.16 -11.21 2.07
CA LEU A 43 -4.71 -10.51 0.87
C LEU A 43 -4.02 -9.18 1.18
N MET A 44 -4.57 -8.37 2.10
CA MET A 44 -3.96 -7.11 2.54
C MET A 44 -2.57 -7.33 3.15
N ARG A 45 -2.42 -8.38 3.99
CA ARG A 45 -1.12 -8.76 4.54
C ARG A 45 -0.12 -9.16 3.45
N ARG A 46 -0.57 -9.91 2.43
CA ARG A 46 0.31 -10.29 1.30
C ARG A 46 0.74 -9.07 0.49
N LEU A 47 -0.19 -8.15 0.22
CA LEU A 47 0.10 -6.90 -0.47
C LEU A 47 1.18 -6.10 0.28
N HIS A 48 1.00 -5.91 1.59
CA HIS A 48 1.98 -5.24 2.43
C HIS A 48 3.36 -5.92 2.43
N ILE A 49 3.42 -7.26 2.51
CA ILE A 49 4.71 -7.99 2.47
C ILE A 49 5.47 -7.73 1.16
N ILE A 50 4.77 -7.71 0.03
CA ILE A 50 5.37 -7.41 -1.27
C ILE A 50 5.84 -5.96 -1.30
N THR A 51 5.00 -5.01 -0.89
CA THR A 51 5.36 -3.59 -0.78
C THR A 51 6.59 -3.35 0.12
N SER A 52 6.67 -4.00 1.28
CA SER A 52 7.83 -3.90 2.17
C SER A 52 9.10 -4.48 1.53
N SER A 53 8.95 -5.56 0.77
CA SER A 53 10.07 -6.17 0.05
C SER A 53 10.54 -5.30 -1.12
N MET A 54 9.62 -4.64 -1.83
CA MET A 54 9.93 -3.65 -2.87
C MET A 54 10.72 -2.49 -2.26
N LEU A 55 10.24 -1.93 -1.15
CA LEU A 55 10.90 -0.82 -0.47
C LEU A 55 12.32 -1.20 -0.01
N ASP A 56 12.48 -2.38 0.61
CA ASP A 56 13.79 -2.88 1.04
C ASP A 56 14.74 -3.07 -0.15
N ALA A 57 14.27 -3.67 -1.26
CA ALA A 57 15.05 -3.84 -2.48
C ALA A 57 15.49 -2.49 -3.07
N SER A 58 14.57 -1.52 -3.18
CA SER A 58 14.87 -0.17 -3.69
C SER A 58 15.92 0.55 -2.84
N ILE A 59 15.82 0.48 -1.52
CA ILE A 59 16.77 1.14 -0.62
C ILE A 59 18.12 0.43 -0.59
N LYS A 60 18.16 -0.90 -0.65
CA LYS A 60 19.41 -1.66 -0.82
C LYS A 60 20.08 -1.35 -2.14
N ALA A 61 19.32 -1.28 -3.23
CA ALA A 61 19.83 -0.88 -4.55
C ALA A 61 20.53 0.49 -4.49
N LEU A 62 19.91 1.46 -3.80
CA LEU A 62 20.46 2.81 -3.61
C LEU A 62 21.76 2.81 -2.79
N VAL A 63 21.77 2.16 -1.63
CA VAL A 63 22.90 2.23 -0.67
C VAL A 63 24.06 1.35 -1.11
N GLU A 64 23.79 0.14 -1.61
CA GLU A 64 24.80 -0.82 -2.05
C GLU A 64 25.27 -0.58 -3.50
N ARG A 65 24.66 0.37 -4.21
CA ARG A 65 24.90 0.67 -5.64
C ARG A 65 24.71 -0.57 -6.53
N ARG A 66 23.57 -1.25 -6.33
CA ARG A 66 23.18 -2.47 -7.06
C ARG A 66 21.88 -2.24 -7.83
N PRO A 67 21.94 -1.63 -9.03
CA PRO A 67 20.74 -1.30 -9.81
C PRO A 67 19.92 -2.53 -10.24
N GLU A 68 20.53 -3.72 -10.24
CA GLU A 68 19.84 -4.97 -10.54
C GLU A 68 18.69 -5.23 -9.55
N LEU A 69 18.89 -4.91 -8.26
CA LEU A 69 17.85 -5.04 -7.24
C LEU A 69 16.65 -4.11 -7.49
N ALA A 70 16.89 -2.91 -8.03
CA ALA A 70 15.82 -1.98 -8.38
C ALA A 70 15.05 -2.44 -9.64
N THR A 71 15.68 -3.20 -10.54
CA THR A 71 15.01 -3.73 -11.74
C THR A 71 13.97 -4.79 -11.37
N GLU A 72 14.24 -5.61 -10.34
CA GLU A 72 13.30 -6.64 -9.85
C GLU A 72 12.02 -6.04 -9.25
N VAL A 73 12.05 -4.78 -8.79
CA VAL A 73 10.89 -4.11 -8.19
C VAL A 73 9.72 -4.00 -9.18
N ALA A 74 10.00 -3.85 -10.48
CA ALA A 74 8.95 -3.81 -11.50
C ALA A 74 8.15 -5.12 -11.56
N HIS A 75 8.81 -6.27 -11.42
CA HIS A 75 8.11 -7.56 -11.38
C HIS A 75 7.28 -7.75 -10.10
N MET A 76 7.75 -7.17 -8.99
CA MET A 76 7.03 -7.19 -7.71
C MET A 76 5.81 -6.26 -7.75
N GLU A 77 5.89 -5.12 -8.45
CA GLU A 77 4.77 -4.23 -8.71
C GLU A 77 3.66 -4.99 -9.46
N GLU A 78 3.98 -5.70 -10.54
CA GLU A 78 2.99 -6.49 -11.28
C GLU A 78 2.29 -7.56 -10.40
N GLU A 79 2.98 -8.10 -9.39
CA GLU A 79 2.36 -8.99 -8.39
C GLU A 79 1.47 -8.24 -7.39
N SER A 80 1.95 -7.11 -6.87
CA SER A 80 1.20 -6.21 -5.98
C SER A 80 -0.14 -5.80 -6.62
N ASP A 81 -0.08 -5.38 -7.88
CA ASP A 81 -1.18 -4.91 -8.70
C ASP A 81 -2.25 -6.01 -8.89
N ARG A 82 -1.82 -7.25 -9.18
CA ARG A 82 -2.70 -8.43 -9.25
C ARG A 82 -3.41 -8.75 -7.93
N ILE A 83 -2.74 -8.56 -6.79
CA ILE A 83 -3.34 -8.76 -5.46
C ILE A 83 -4.34 -7.65 -5.15
N TYR A 84 -3.99 -6.39 -5.46
CA TYR A 84 -4.89 -5.25 -5.30
C TYR A 84 -6.20 -5.46 -6.07
N TRP A 85 -6.14 -5.82 -7.35
CA TRP A 85 -7.35 -6.07 -8.14
C TRP A 85 -8.18 -7.24 -7.61
N LEU A 86 -7.52 -8.28 -7.06
CA LEU A 86 -8.22 -9.37 -6.39
C LEU A 86 -8.94 -8.87 -5.12
N ILE A 87 -8.31 -8.03 -4.29
CA ILE A 87 -8.93 -7.41 -3.11
C ILE A 87 -10.18 -6.62 -3.52
N VAL A 88 -10.05 -5.72 -4.51
CA VAL A 88 -11.17 -4.91 -5.01
C VAL A 88 -12.31 -5.80 -5.47
N ARG A 89 -11.99 -6.87 -6.21
CA ARG A 89 -12.98 -7.84 -6.68
C ARG A 89 -13.71 -8.53 -5.52
N GLN A 90 -12.99 -8.97 -4.48
CA GLN A 90 -13.61 -9.59 -3.31
C GLN A 90 -14.55 -8.63 -2.57
N LEU A 91 -14.13 -7.36 -2.41
CA LEU A 91 -14.98 -6.33 -1.81
C LEU A 91 -16.28 -6.14 -2.60
N LEU A 92 -16.19 -6.02 -3.93
CA LEU A 92 -17.38 -5.85 -4.78
C LEU A 92 -18.29 -7.09 -4.79
N LEU A 93 -17.72 -8.28 -4.77
CA LEU A 93 -18.49 -9.53 -4.68
C LEU A 93 -19.22 -9.65 -3.34
N SER A 94 -18.59 -9.21 -2.24
CA SER A 94 -19.21 -9.24 -0.91
C SER A 94 -20.45 -8.34 -0.79
N ILE A 95 -20.52 -7.28 -1.59
CA ILE A 95 -21.72 -6.43 -1.69
C ILE A 95 -22.85 -7.19 -2.38
N ARG A 96 -22.53 -7.92 -3.46
CA ARG A 96 -23.52 -8.65 -4.26
C ARG A 96 -24.03 -9.90 -3.55
N ASP A 97 -23.16 -10.58 -2.80
CA ASP A 97 -23.46 -11.81 -2.08
C ASP A 97 -22.87 -11.76 -0.66
N ARG A 98 -23.75 -11.57 0.32
CA ARG A 98 -23.37 -11.49 1.74
C ARG A 98 -22.76 -12.79 2.26
N SER A 99 -23.08 -13.94 1.66
CA SER A 99 -22.49 -15.23 2.05
C SER A 99 -21.01 -15.30 1.68
N VAL A 100 -20.61 -14.68 0.56
CA VAL A 100 -19.19 -14.49 0.21
C VAL A 100 -18.53 -13.57 1.22
N GLY A 101 -19.16 -12.43 1.53
CA GLY A 101 -18.64 -11.46 2.52
C GLY A 101 -18.26 -12.09 3.85
N SER A 102 -19.16 -12.89 4.43
CA SER A 102 -18.91 -13.59 5.70
C SER A 102 -17.72 -14.57 5.59
N LYS A 103 -17.60 -15.31 4.48
CA LYS A 103 -16.51 -16.28 4.27
C LYS A 103 -15.13 -15.61 4.10
N ILE A 104 -15.09 -14.38 3.59
CA ILE A 104 -13.84 -13.64 3.38
C ILE A 104 -13.48 -12.70 4.55
N GLY A 105 -14.24 -12.74 5.65
CA GLY A 105 -13.95 -11.96 6.87
C GLY A 105 -14.56 -10.55 6.89
N ILE A 106 -15.61 -10.28 6.10
CA ILE A 106 -16.37 -9.03 6.15
C ILE A 106 -17.64 -9.26 6.97
N GLU A 107 -17.59 -8.84 8.24
CA GLU A 107 -18.70 -9.01 9.19
C GLU A 107 -19.86 -8.03 8.95
N SER A 108 -19.54 -6.82 8.49
CA SER A 108 -20.51 -5.74 8.26
C SER A 108 -20.29 -5.08 6.90
N PRO A 109 -21.35 -4.75 6.13
CA PRO A 109 -21.23 -3.94 4.92
C PRO A 109 -20.56 -2.58 5.14
N LEU A 110 -20.65 -2.03 6.36
CA LEU A 110 -19.96 -0.79 6.76
C LEU A 110 -18.44 -0.93 6.68
N HIS A 111 -17.91 -2.15 6.72
CA HIS A 111 -16.48 -2.39 6.64
C HIS A 111 -15.92 -2.16 5.22
N ILE A 112 -16.77 -2.22 4.20
CA ILE A 112 -16.35 -2.27 2.79
C ILE A 112 -15.69 -0.96 2.33
N PRO A 113 -16.25 0.23 2.60
CA PRO A 113 -15.60 1.50 2.24
C PRO A 113 -14.23 1.65 2.90
N GLY A 114 -14.11 1.36 4.20
CA GLY A 114 -12.84 1.41 4.92
C GLY A 114 -11.81 0.42 4.35
N ASN A 115 -12.22 -0.82 4.11
CA ASN A 115 -11.34 -1.83 3.52
C ASN A 115 -10.91 -1.45 2.08
N ARG A 116 -11.76 -0.76 1.32
CA ARG A 116 -11.42 -0.24 -0.02
C ARG A 116 -10.37 0.87 0.05
N VAL A 117 -10.43 1.73 1.06
CA VAL A 117 -9.42 2.77 1.34
C VAL A 117 -8.10 2.10 1.72
N VAL A 118 -8.10 1.17 2.67
CA VAL A 118 -6.90 0.42 3.08
C VAL A 118 -6.23 -0.27 1.90
N ALA A 119 -7.02 -0.94 1.05
CA ALA A 119 -6.50 -1.60 -0.14
C ALA A 119 -5.82 -0.62 -1.11
N LYS A 120 -6.40 0.58 -1.31
CA LYS A 120 -5.78 1.61 -2.16
C LYS A 120 -4.53 2.18 -1.52
N SER A 121 -4.55 2.46 -0.22
CA SER A 121 -3.38 2.96 0.49
C SER A 121 -2.20 1.99 0.40
N LEU A 122 -2.43 0.68 0.46
CA LEU A 122 -1.38 -0.33 0.30
C LEU A 122 -0.83 -0.40 -1.13
N GLU A 123 -1.69 -0.28 -2.15
CA GLU A 123 -1.24 -0.22 -3.55
C GLU A 123 -0.45 1.08 -3.81
N GLU A 124 -0.90 2.22 -3.32
CA GLU A 124 -0.19 3.49 -3.48
C GLU A 124 1.18 3.47 -2.77
N MET A 125 1.32 2.71 -1.68
CA MET A 125 2.61 2.46 -1.05
C MET A 125 3.53 1.62 -1.95
N ALA A 126 2.99 0.66 -2.71
CA ALA A 126 3.74 -0.12 -3.70
C ALA A 126 4.21 0.77 -4.87
N ASP A 127 3.32 1.61 -5.40
CA ASP A 127 3.65 2.60 -6.44
C ASP A 127 4.76 3.55 -5.97
N CYS A 128 4.72 4.00 -4.72
CA CYS A 128 5.80 4.79 -4.13
C CYS A 128 7.12 4.02 -4.10
N ALA A 129 7.11 2.72 -3.77
CA ALA A 129 8.30 1.88 -3.75
C ALA A 129 8.89 1.64 -5.16
N GLU A 130 8.03 1.49 -6.16
CA GLU A 130 8.41 1.44 -7.58
C GLU A 130 9.03 2.76 -8.05
N ASN A 131 8.41 3.90 -7.71
CA ASN A 131 8.96 5.23 -8.02
C ASN A 131 10.35 5.41 -7.41
N ILE A 132 10.59 4.93 -6.18
CA ILE A 132 11.93 4.94 -5.58
C ILE A 132 12.89 4.10 -6.42
N ALA A 133 12.51 2.88 -6.82
CA ALA A 133 13.35 2.02 -7.65
C ALA A 133 13.73 2.67 -8.99
N ASN A 134 12.75 3.31 -9.65
CA ASN A 134 12.96 4.04 -10.89
C ASN A 134 13.96 5.18 -10.73
N GLU A 135 13.88 5.97 -9.65
CA GLU A 135 14.86 7.01 -9.36
C GLU A 135 16.26 6.43 -9.05
N VAL A 136 16.34 5.27 -8.41
CA VAL A 136 17.62 4.58 -8.19
C VAL A 136 18.26 4.18 -9.52
N LEU A 137 17.48 3.71 -10.49
CA LEU A 137 17.97 3.38 -11.83
C LEU A 137 18.48 4.63 -12.57
N VAL A 138 17.81 5.78 -12.43
CA VAL A 138 18.29 7.07 -12.97
C VAL A 138 19.64 7.48 -12.38
N LEU A 139 19.90 7.11 -11.12
CA LEU A 139 21.15 7.39 -10.42
C LEU A 139 22.29 6.39 -10.70
N SER A 140 22.02 5.26 -11.36
CA SER A 140 22.98 4.14 -11.52
C SER A 140 24.30 4.54 -12.19
N ASP A 141 24.25 5.41 -13.19
CA ASP A 141 25.43 5.91 -13.92
C ASP A 141 26.02 7.21 -13.33
N ARG A 142 25.54 7.64 -12.15
CA ARG A 142 25.91 8.91 -11.54
C ARG A 142 26.69 8.74 -10.25
N GLU A 143 27.65 9.63 -10.04
CA GLU A 143 28.41 9.66 -8.80
C GLU A 143 27.58 10.31 -7.68
N ILE A 144 27.04 9.48 -6.80
CA ILE A 144 26.40 9.95 -5.57
C ILE A 144 27.50 10.27 -4.55
N ALA A 145 27.89 11.53 -4.47
CA ALA A 145 29.06 11.97 -3.70
C ALA A 145 28.87 12.00 -2.17
N SER A 146 27.66 11.76 -1.64
CA SER A 146 27.36 11.95 -0.21
C SER A 146 26.84 10.69 0.48
N GLU A 147 27.76 9.90 1.02
CA GLU A 147 27.46 8.72 1.84
C GLU A 147 26.65 9.09 3.11
N THR A 148 26.83 10.30 3.64
CA THR A 148 26.06 10.79 4.79
C THR A 148 24.57 11.00 4.45
N ILE A 149 24.25 11.48 3.26
CA ILE A 149 22.86 11.63 2.80
C ILE A 149 22.22 10.26 2.55
N LEU A 150 22.95 9.33 1.92
CA LEU A 150 22.44 7.97 1.70
C LEU A 150 22.14 7.25 3.02
N ASN A 151 23.01 7.39 4.02
CA ASN A 151 22.78 6.85 5.36
C ASN A 151 21.54 7.47 6.03
N ASP A 152 21.29 8.76 5.85
CA ASP A 152 20.11 9.40 6.42
C ASP A 152 18.82 8.99 5.69
N ILE A 153 18.87 8.79 4.36
CA ILE A 153 17.76 8.21 3.59
C ILE A 153 17.47 6.79 4.08
N ALA A 154 18.49 5.95 4.28
CA ALA A 154 18.32 4.60 4.80
C ALA A 154 17.72 4.58 6.22
N LYS A 155 18.12 5.51 7.10
CA LYS A 155 17.50 5.67 8.42
C LYS A 155 16.03 6.08 8.31
N PHE A 156 15.72 7.02 7.44
CA PHE A 156 14.35 7.47 7.20
C PHE A 156 13.49 6.33 6.63
N ALA A 157 14.01 5.57 5.67
CA ALA A 157 13.33 4.39 5.15
C ALA A 157 13.04 3.35 6.25
N ASN A 158 14.01 3.07 7.12
CA ASN A 158 13.80 2.17 8.26
C ASN A 158 12.70 2.67 9.23
N GLN A 159 12.62 3.98 9.46
CA GLN A 159 11.54 4.58 10.25
C GLN A 159 10.18 4.36 9.57
N VAL A 160 10.08 4.60 8.26
CA VAL A 160 8.85 4.39 7.47
C VAL A 160 8.44 2.92 7.45
N THR A 161 9.38 1.99 7.29
CA THR A 161 9.10 0.54 7.34
C THR A 161 8.48 0.16 8.68
N LYS A 162 9.06 0.61 9.81
CA LYS A 162 8.52 0.37 11.16
C LYS A 162 7.12 0.93 11.34
N ILE A 163 6.85 2.13 10.83
CA ILE A 163 5.50 2.72 10.83
C ILE A 163 4.53 1.79 10.09
N SER A 164 4.90 1.33 8.90
CA SER A 164 4.03 0.47 8.09
C SER A 164 3.73 -0.86 8.78
N GLU A 165 4.73 -1.49 9.41
CA GLU A 165 4.58 -2.74 10.16
C GLU A 165 3.68 -2.53 11.38
N HIS A 166 3.88 -1.43 12.10
CA HIS A 166 3.10 -1.09 13.29
C HIS A 166 1.62 -0.86 12.94
N ILE A 167 1.35 -0.10 11.88
CA ILE A 167 -0.02 0.17 11.40
C ILE A 167 -0.68 -1.08 10.85
N LEU A 168 0.03 -1.92 10.08
CA LEU A 168 -0.54 -3.19 9.62
C LEU A 168 -0.89 -4.09 10.81
N LYS A 169 -0.01 -4.15 11.82
CA LYS A 169 -0.29 -4.92 13.04
C LYS A 169 -1.56 -4.41 13.72
N ALA A 170 -1.70 -3.10 13.90
CA ALA A 170 -2.91 -2.49 14.47
C ALA A 170 -4.18 -2.86 13.70
N LEU A 171 -4.14 -2.83 12.37
CA LEU A 171 -5.26 -3.23 11.52
C LEU A 171 -5.65 -4.71 11.72
N LEU A 172 -4.65 -5.59 11.83
CA LEU A 172 -4.88 -7.04 11.93
C LEU A 172 -5.29 -7.48 13.33
N THR A 173 -4.81 -6.82 14.39
CA THR A 173 -5.16 -7.15 15.78
C THR A 173 -6.32 -6.32 16.34
N SER A 174 -6.75 -5.28 15.63
CA SER A 174 -7.80 -4.34 16.08
C SER A 174 -7.45 -3.66 17.42
N GLU A 175 -6.17 -3.32 17.61
CA GLU A 175 -5.67 -2.61 18.79
C GLU A 175 -5.56 -1.10 18.54
N ILE A 176 -6.39 -0.32 19.22
CA ILE A 176 -6.49 1.13 19.00
C ILE A 176 -5.26 1.89 19.48
N HIS A 177 -4.59 1.44 20.55
CA HIS A 177 -3.36 2.05 21.03
C HIS A 177 -2.25 1.96 19.99
N LEU A 178 -2.11 0.81 19.32
CA LEU A 178 -1.16 0.64 18.22
C LEU A 178 -1.52 1.54 17.02
N ALA A 179 -2.82 1.66 16.69
CA ALA A 179 -3.24 2.53 15.61
C ALA A 179 -2.92 4.01 15.90
N ASN A 180 -3.18 4.46 17.12
CA ASN A 180 -2.91 5.84 17.55
C ASN A 180 -1.39 6.13 17.62
N GLU A 181 -0.61 5.26 18.24
CA GLU A 181 0.87 5.37 18.27
C GLU A 181 1.44 5.43 16.85
N GLY A 182 0.96 4.56 15.95
CA GLY A 182 1.38 4.58 14.55
C GLY A 182 1.07 5.91 13.84
N VAL A 183 -0.10 6.52 14.08
CA VAL A 183 -0.46 7.84 13.53
C VAL A 183 0.46 8.94 14.06
N GLU A 184 0.84 8.90 15.34
CA GLU A 184 1.79 9.83 15.94
C GLU A 184 3.20 9.66 15.35
N MET A 185 3.65 8.42 15.11
CA MET A 185 4.93 8.16 14.45
C MET A 185 5.00 8.75 13.04
N VAL A 186 3.88 8.77 12.29
CA VAL A 186 3.80 9.42 10.97
C VAL A 186 4.06 10.92 11.10
N GLN A 187 3.54 11.57 12.14
CA GLN A 187 3.77 13.00 12.35
C GLN A 187 5.25 13.33 12.57
N ALA A 188 5.98 12.45 13.27
CA ALA A 188 7.43 12.56 13.41
C ALA A 188 8.14 12.38 12.05
N ALA A 189 7.74 11.37 11.28
CA ALA A 189 8.31 11.11 9.95
C ALA A 189 8.13 12.28 8.97
N GLU A 190 7.01 12.99 9.00
CA GLU A 190 6.80 14.19 8.17
C GLU A 190 7.79 15.33 8.49
N ASN A 191 8.19 15.47 9.76
CA ASN A 191 9.20 16.46 10.14
C ASN A 191 10.58 16.05 9.65
N ASP A 192 10.90 14.76 9.69
CA ASP A 192 12.19 14.24 9.23
C ASP A 192 12.29 14.25 7.69
N GLU A 193 11.19 13.99 6.98
CA GLU A 193 11.05 14.19 5.52
C GLU A 193 11.48 15.60 5.12
N ARG A 194 10.96 16.62 5.81
CA ARG A 194 11.25 18.04 5.54
C ARG A 194 12.72 18.37 5.78
N LYS A 195 13.28 17.92 6.91
CA LYS A 195 14.71 18.15 7.24
C LYS A 195 15.62 17.48 6.22
N LEU A 196 15.33 16.24 5.85
CA LEU A 196 16.12 15.48 4.90
C LEU A 196 16.03 16.08 3.49
N THR A 197 14.84 16.52 3.07
CA THR A 197 14.66 17.27 1.82
C THR A 197 15.53 18.52 1.78
N GLN A 198 15.54 19.32 2.86
CA GLN A 198 16.37 20.52 2.93
C GLN A 198 17.86 20.19 2.90
N LYS A 199 18.26 19.08 3.54
CA LYS A 199 19.64 18.59 3.50
C LYS A 199 20.05 18.19 2.07
N VAL A 200 19.22 17.45 1.34
CA VAL A 200 19.48 17.09 -0.06
C VAL A 200 19.70 18.34 -0.90
N LEU A 201 18.82 19.34 -0.81
CA LEU A 201 18.90 20.56 -1.60
C LEU A 201 20.12 21.44 -1.28
N ASN A 202 20.59 21.44 -0.04
CA ASN A 202 21.71 22.29 0.39
C ASN A 202 23.08 21.68 0.10
N TYR A 203 23.20 20.35 0.15
CA TYR A 203 24.49 19.67 0.11
C TYR A 203 24.76 18.89 -1.19
N VAL A 204 23.74 18.58 -1.98
CA VAL A 204 23.91 17.90 -3.28
C VAL A 204 24.00 18.94 -4.39
N LYS A 205 25.16 19.01 -5.04
CA LYS A 205 25.45 20.03 -6.08
C LYS A 205 24.90 19.65 -7.45
N ASP A 206 24.94 18.37 -7.81
CA ASP A 206 24.38 17.90 -9.08
C ASP A 206 22.85 17.98 -9.00
N ALA A 207 22.26 18.79 -9.89
CA ALA A 207 20.84 19.06 -9.89
C ALA A 207 19.98 17.81 -10.17
N THR A 208 20.45 16.90 -11.03
CA THR A 208 19.75 15.65 -11.30
C THR A 208 19.81 14.73 -10.09
N VAL A 209 20.99 14.57 -9.48
CA VAL A 209 21.14 13.75 -8.27
C VAL A 209 20.30 14.31 -7.12
N ALA A 210 20.29 15.64 -6.94
CA ALA A 210 19.47 16.30 -5.93
C ALA A 210 17.97 16.08 -6.18
N ALA A 211 17.52 16.16 -7.45
CA ALA A 211 16.14 15.93 -7.83
C ALA A 211 15.70 14.48 -7.53
N SER A 212 16.47 13.49 -7.97
CA SER A 212 16.16 12.07 -7.73
C SER A 212 16.15 11.72 -6.25
N LEU A 213 17.16 12.15 -5.48
CA LEU A 213 17.19 11.91 -4.03
C LEU A 213 16.01 12.58 -3.31
N ARG A 214 15.60 13.79 -3.74
CA ARG A 214 14.41 14.44 -3.21
C ARG A 214 13.13 13.66 -3.51
N ILE A 215 12.99 13.11 -4.73
CA ILE A 215 11.85 12.28 -5.11
C ILE A 215 11.80 11.00 -4.27
N ILE A 216 12.96 10.38 -4.02
CA ILE A 216 13.06 9.22 -3.12
C ILE A 216 12.56 9.56 -1.71
N VAL A 217 13.06 10.66 -1.13
CA VAL A 217 12.64 11.13 0.20
C VAL A 217 11.14 11.45 0.24
N TRP A 218 10.61 12.08 -0.82
CA TRP A 218 9.19 12.38 -0.93
C TRP A 218 8.32 11.11 -0.95
N ASN A 219 8.68 10.10 -1.74
CA ASN A 219 7.95 8.84 -1.82
C ASN A 219 7.98 8.07 -0.49
N LEU A 220 9.10 8.08 0.23
CA LEU A 220 9.18 7.57 1.61
C LEU A 220 8.19 8.30 2.53
N GLY A 221 8.10 9.63 2.43
CA GLY A 221 7.13 10.43 3.16
C GLY A 221 5.68 10.10 2.78
N GLN A 222 5.40 9.83 1.50
CA GLN A 222 4.06 9.41 1.06
C GLN A 222 3.66 8.05 1.63
N ILE A 223 4.57 7.08 1.67
CA ILE A 223 4.32 5.77 2.29
C ILE A 223 3.88 5.95 3.75
N ALA A 224 4.54 6.83 4.51
CA ALA A 224 4.12 7.14 5.88
C ALA A 224 2.71 7.78 5.95
N LYS A 225 2.38 8.68 5.02
CA LYS A 225 1.04 9.31 4.95
C LYS A 225 -0.05 8.29 4.61
N TYR A 226 0.22 7.34 3.71
CA TYR A 226 -0.71 6.24 3.44
C TYR A 226 -0.89 5.32 4.65
N CYS A 227 0.16 5.12 5.46
CA CYS A 227 0.03 4.43 6.75
C CYS A 227 -0.89 5.19 7.71
N ARG A 228 -0.84 6.53 7.76
CA ARG A 228 -1.80 7.32 8.56
C ARG A 228 -3.25 7.05 8.15
N MET A 229 -3.54 7.01 6.84
CA MET A 229 -4.89 6.70 6.35
C MET A 229 -5.37 5.31 6.82
N ILE A 230 -4.50 4.30 6.78
CA ILE A 230 -4.82 2.96 7.27
C ILE A 230 -5.07 2.99 8.80
N GLY A 231 -4.25 3.74 9.55
CA GLY A 231 -4.42 3.95 10.98
C GLY A 231 -5.76 4.59 11.33
N GLU A 232 -6.15 5.66 10.63
CA GLU A 232 -7.43 6.35 10.81
C GLU A 232 -8.62 5.42 10.53
N VAL A 233 -8.57 4.64 9.44
CA VAL A 233 -9.60 3.63 9.15
C VAL A 233 -9.66 2.56 10.26
N THR A 234 -8.50 2.15 10.79
CA THR A 234 -8.41 1.18 11.87
C THR A 234 -9.05 1.70 13.16
N ILE A 235 -8.74 2.93 13.56
CA ILE A 235 -9.37 3.59 14.72
C ILE A 235 -10.89 3.65 14.52
N ASN A 236 -11.34 4.14 13.36
CA ASN A 236 -12.76 4.22 13.04
C ASN A 236 -13.44 2.85 13.15
N ARG A 237 -12.80 1.79 12.65
CA ARG A 237 -13.32 0.41 12.73
C ARG A 237 -13.49 -0.08 14.16
N ILE A 238 -12.52 0.19 15.03
CA ILE A 238 -12.56 -0.24 16.43
C ILE A 238 -13.67 0.49 17.19
N MET A 239 -13.88 1.76 16.85
CA MET A 239 -14.89 2.63 17.46
C MET A 239 -16.33 2.37 16.97
N GLU A 240 -16.53 1.43 16.04
CA GLU A 240 -17.88 1.04 15.57
C GLU A 240 -18.70 0.34 16.67
N LYS A 241 -18.04 -0.27 17.67
CA LYS A 241 -18.68 -0.93 18.81
C LYS A 241 -18.33 -0.19 20.10
N PRO A 242 -19.27 -0.12 21.08
CA PRO A 242 -18.95 0.39 22.40
C PRO A 242 -17.73 -0.32 22.99
N SER A 243 -16.82 0.46 23.57
CA SER A 243 -15.59 0.00 24.20
C SER A 243 -15.30 0.84 25.43
N GLU A 244 -14.31 0.45 26.23
CA GLU A 244 -13.83 1.24 27.38
C GLU A 244 -13.39 2.67 27.00
N ILE A 245 -13.11 2.92 25.72
CA ILE A 245 -12.63 4.22 25.21
C ILE A 245 -13.80 5.09 24.70
N CYS A 246 -14.88 4.47 24.21
CA CYS A 246 -16.03 5.20 23.69
C CYS A 246 -17.30 4.34 23.77
N GLU A 247 -18.32 4.86 24.44
CA GLU A 247 -19.64 4.25 24.53
C GLU A 247 -20.71 5.17 23.94
N TYR A 248 -21.68 4.57 23.25
CA TYR A 248 -22.88 5.27 22.80
C TYR A 248 -23.95 5.16 23.87
N MET A 249 -24.34 6.29 24.48
CA MET A 249 -25.51 6.37 25.34
C MET A 249 -26.71 6.84 24.51
N PRO A 250 -27.73 5.99 24.26
CA PRO A 250 -28.96 6.45 23.64
C PRO A 250 -29.58 7.55 24.50
N LEU A 251 -29.95 8.67 23.89
CA LEU A 251 -30.75 9.69 24.58
C LEU A 251 -32.05 9.03 25.04
N GLN A 252 -32.33 9.06 26.35
CA GLN A 252 -33.63 8.64 26.86
C GLN A 252 -34.68 9.53 26.22
N GLU A 253 -35.61 8.94 25.46
CA GLU A 253 -36.79 9.65 24.97
C GLU A 253 -37.48 10.28 26.19
N ALA A 254 -37.55 11.61 26.20
CA ALA A 254 -38.31 12.32 27.21
C ALA A 254 -39.74 11.78 27.13
N LYS A 255 -40.17 11.05 28.17
CA LYS A 255 -41.57 10.62 28.29
C LYS A 255 -42.44 11.85 28.14
N ALA A 256 -43.18 11.93 27.04
CA ALA A 256 -44.17 12.97 26.83
C ALA A 256 -45.14 12.92 28.03
N ALA A 257 -45.15 14.01 28.80
CA ALA A 257 -46.07 14.23 29.91
C ALA A 257 -47.46 14.63 29.39
#